data_AF-A0A1A9QBB6-F1
#
_entry.id   AF-A0A1A9QBB6-F1
#
_cell.length_a   1.000
_cell.length_b   1.000
_cell.length_c   1.000
_cell.angle_alpha   90.00
_cell.angle_beta   90.00
_cell.angle_gamma   90.00
#
_symmetry.space_group_name_H-M   'P 1'
#
loop_
_entity.id
_entity.type
_entity.pdbx_description
1 polymer ?
#
loop_
_entity_poly.entity_id
_entity_poly.type
_entity_poly.pdbx_seq_one_letter_code
_entity_poly.pdbx_strand_id
1 'polypeptide(L)'
;MASFCGLKLNNNIDFRKKIERYRKVKENLQKALTDQFENYYLPSWSNDALWKRIHDNLQYKWTSRNPYDLYPTPQSFRDWCYEKAEKDKNNDDCNGTWGWCGDCLRNRDWDKGLSLGE
;
A
#
# COMPACT_ATOMS: atom_id res chain seq x y z
N MET A 1 9.01 -36.50 -16.69
CA MET A 1 9.40 -35.48 -15.70
C MET A 1 8.51 -34.28 -15.90
N ALA A 2 7.53 -34.08 -15.02
CA ALA A 2 6.54 -33.01 -15.15
C ALA A 2 6.95 -31.78 -14.33
N SER A 3 6.78 -30.61 -14.94
CA SER A 3 6.41 -29.34 -14.31
C SER A 3 7.35 -28.71 -13.28
N PHE A 4 8.44 -28.10 -13.74
CA PHE A 4 9.07 -26.95 -13.05
C PHE A 4 8.83 -25.60 -13.76
N CYS A 5 8.38 -25.59 -15.01
CA CYS A 5 8.06 -24.34 -15.73
C CYS A 5 6.67 -23.75 -15.38
N GLY A 6 5.69 -24.58 -15.00
CA GLY A 6 4.32 -24.11 -14.74
C GLY A 6 4.17 -23.23 -13.50
N LEU A 7 4.89 -23.55 -12.42
CA LEU A 7 4.80 -22.79 -11.15
C LEU A 7 5.38 -21.37 -11.27
N LYS A 8 6.52 -21.21 -11.97
CA LYS A 8 7.13 -19.88 -12.19
C LYS A 8 6.33 -19.02 -13.16
N LEU A 9 5.69 -19.61 -14.17
CA LEU A 9 4.83 -18.89 -15.12
C LEU A 9 3.53 -18.41 -14.46
N ASN A 10 2.86 -19.27 -13.67
CA ASN A 10 1.65 -18.87 -12.94
C ASN A 10 1.93 -17.75 -11.94
N ASN A 11 3.02 -17.84 -11.17
CA ASN A 11 3.39 -16.78 -10.23
C ASN A 11 3.64 -15.44 -10.94
N ASN A 12 4.27 -15.44 -12.13
CA ASN A 12 4.47 -14.23 -12.91
C ASN A 12 3.16 -13.65 -13.48
N ILE A 13 2.24 -14.50 -13.91
CA ILE A 13 0.92 -14.08 -14.42
C ILE A 13 0.09 -13.49 -13.29
N ASP A 14 0.03 -14.14 -12.14
CA ASP A 14 -0.66 -13.64 -10.94
C ASP A 14 -0.06 -12.32 -10.44
N PHE A 15 1.26 -12.21 -10.45
CA PHE A 15 1.96 -10.98 -10.10
C PHE A 15 1.61 -9.82 -11.05
N ARG A 16 1.63 -10.06 -12.37
CA ARG A 16 1.24 -9.04 -13.37
C ARG A 16 -0.23 -8.65 -13.24
N LYS A 17 -1.13 -9.61 -13.00
CA LYS A 17 -2.55 -9.34 -12.77
C LYS A 17 -2.77 -8.51 -11.51
N LYS A 18 -2.06 -8.81 -10.42
CA LYS A 18 -2.09 -8.01 -9.17
C LYS A 18 -1.61 -6.59 -9.40
N ILE A 19 -0.47 -6.39 -10.07
CA ILE A 19 0.04 -5.05 -10.40
C ILE A 19 -1.00 -4.24 -11.17
N GLU A 20 -1.56 -4.82 -12.23
CA GLU A 20 -2.51 -4.10 -13.09
C GLU A 20 -3.82 -3.77 -12.35
N ARG A 21 -4.32 -4.71 -11.53
CA ARG A 21 -5.48 -4.47 -10.65
C ARG A 21 -5.20 -3.33 -9.68
N TYR A 22 -4.09 -3.40 -8.96
CA TYR A 22 -3.73 -2.42 -7.94
C TYR A 22 -3.35 -1.06 -8.52
N ARG A 23 -2.81 -1.01 -9.74
CA ARG A 23 -2.66 0.25 -10.49
C ARG A 23 -4.00 0.96 -10.64
N LYS A 24 -5.05 0.26 -11.05
CA LYS A 24 -6.41 0.83 -11.18
C LYS A 24 -7.00 1.26 -9.84
N VAL A 25 -6.81 0.46 -8.78
CA VAL A 25 -7.25 0.81 -7.42
C VAL A 25 -6.61 2.13 -6.98
N LYS A 26 -5.29 2.26 -7.14
CA LYS A 26 -4.56 3.49 -6.82
C LYS A 26 -5.08 4.69 -7.62
N GLU A 27 -5.30 4.53 -8.92
CA GLU A 27 -5.78 5.62 -9.78
C GLU A 27 -7.19 6.10 -9.38
N ASN A 28 -8.09 5.16 -9.09
CA ASN A 28 -9.44 5.47 -8.64
C ASN A 28 -9.43 6.15 -7.28
N LEU A 29 -8.66 5.61 -6.33
CA LEU A 29 -8.48 6.20 -5.01
C LEU A 29 -7.95 7.62 -5.13
N GLN A 30 -6.88 7.85 -5.92
CA GLN A 30 -6.28 9.17 -6.07
C GLN A 30 -7.27 10.23 -6.60
N LYS A 31 -8.20 9.83 -7.47
CA LYS A 31 -9.27 10.72 -7.96
C LYS A 31 -10.31 11.04 -6.89
N ALA A 32 -10.49 10.14 -5.93
CA ALA A 32 -11.46 10.28 -4.85
C ALA A 32 -10.84 10.91 -3.58
N LEU A 33 -9.52 11.09 -3.51
CA LEU A 33 -8.85 11.86 -2.46
C LEU A 33 -8.97 13.36 -2.80
N THR A 34 -9.89 14.06 -2.14
CA THR A 34 -10.07 15.52 -2.25
C THR A 34 -9.76 16.23 -0.94
N ASP A 35 -9.73 17.57 -0.98
CA ASP A 35 -9.60 18.44 0.19
C ASP A 35 -8.37 18.10 1.06
N GLN A 36 -8.58 17.74 2.32
CA GLN A 36 -7.53 17.41 3.28
C GLN A 36 -6.63 16.23 2.88
N PHE A 37 -7.01 15.44 1.86
CA PHE A 37 -6.22 14.32 1.34
C PHE A 37 -5.50 14.60 0.02
N GLU A 38 -5.59 15.80 -0.52
CA GLU A 38 -5.00 16.11 -1.83
C GLU A 38 -3.47 15.87 -1.86
N ASN A 39 -2.80 16.13 -0.73
CA ASN A 39 -1.36 15.89 -0.59
C ASN A 39 -1.01 14.44 -0.19
N TYR A 40 -2.00 13.56 -0.09
CA TYR A 40 -1.80 12.15 0.22
C TYR A 40 -1.87 11.29 -1.04
N TYR A 41 -1.20 10.15 -0.98
CA TYR A 41 -1.23 9.15 -2.04
C TYR A 41 -1.08 7.74 -1.47
N LEU A 42 -1.59 6.75 -2.20
CA LEU A 42 -1.26 5.35 -1.96
C LEU A 42 0.01 4.99 -2.75
N PRO A 43 1.11 4.55 -2.10
CA PRO A 43 2.34 4.17 -2.78
C PRO A 43 2.13 3.12 -3.86
N SER A 44 2.90 3.17 -4.96
CA SER A 44 2.83 2.14 -6.00
C SER A 44 3.00 0.76 -5.39
N TRP A 45 2.17 -0.21 -5.79
CA TRP A 45 2.26 -1.58 -5.25
C TRP A 45 3.67 -2.15 -5.48
N SER A 46 4.29 -1.86 -6.62
CA SER A 46 5.64 -2.34 -6.94
C SER A 46 6.80 -1.62 -6.21
N ASN A 47 6.55 -0.59 -5.41
CA ASN A 47 7.62 0.15 -4.71
C ASN A 47 7.99 -0.52 -3.38
N ASP A 48 8.71 -1.64 -3.46
CA ASP A 48 9.07 -2.45 -2.29
C ASP A 48 9.83 -1.67 -1.22
N ALA A 49 10.75 -0.77 -1.62
CA ALA A 49 11.55 0.03 -0.69
C ALA A 49 10.69 0.97 0.16
N LEU A 50 9.74 1.66 -0.47
CA LEU A 50 8.81 2.54 0.24
C LEU A 50 7.90 1.74 1.16
N TRP A 51 7.33 0.62 0.68
CA TRP A 51 6.47 -0.24 1.52
C TRP A 51 7.22 -0.83 2.73
N LYS A 52 8.49 -1.19 2.56
CA LYS A 52 9.34 -1.63 3.67
C LYS A 52 9.52 -0.52 4.69
N ARG A 53 9.90 0.69 4.27
CA ARG A 53 10.07 1.83 5.18
C ARG A 53 8.78 2.16 5.92
N ILE A 54 7.65 2.11 5.22
CA ILE A 54 6.33 2.31 5.81
C ILE A 54 6.05 1.28 6.88
N HIS A 55 6.21 0.00 6.55
CA HIS A 55 5.94 -1.12 7.44
C HIS A 55 6.84 -1.06 8.68
N ASP A 56 8.14 -0.86 8.50
CA ASP A 56 9.12 -0.76 9.59
C ASP A 56 8.80 0.43 10.53
N ASN A 57 8.18 1.50 10.05
CA ASN A 57 7.76 2.62 10.93
C ASN A 57 6.50 2.33 11.75
N LEU A 58 5.67 1.34 11.37
CA LEU A 58 4.44 1.00 12.09
C LEU A 58 4.73 0.48 13.49
N GLN A 59 5.88 -0.17 13.69
CA GLN A 59 6.29 -0.72 15.00
C GLN A 59 6.32 0.35 16.10
N TYR A 60 6.56 1.62 15.74
CA TYR A 60 6.67 2.74 16.67
C TYR A 60 5.41 3.60 16.75
N LYS A 61 4.40 3.34 15.91
CA LYS A 61 3.26 4.24 15.71
C LYS A 61 2.04 3.89 16.58
N TRP A 62 1.89 2.62 16.99
CA TRP A 62 0.67 2.12 17.62
C TRP A 62 0.94 1.49 18.98
N THR A 63 0.12 1.86 19.98
CA THR A 63 0.15 1.28 21.33
C THR A 63 -0.84 0.13 21.52
N SER A 64 -1.84 -0.02 20.64
CA SER A 64 -2.77 -1.16 20.63
C SER A 64 -3.19 -1.50 19.19
N ARG A 65 -3.29 -2.81 18.89
CA ARG A 65 -3.67 -3.38 17.57
C ARG A 65 -2.80 -2.90 16.40
N ASN A 66 -1.48 -3.03 16.56
CA ASN A 66 -0.51 -2.58 15.57
C ASN A 66 -0.63 -3.39 14.25
N PRO A 67 -0.83 -2.73 13.10
CA PRO A 67 -0.81 -3.42 11.80
C PRO A 67 0.53 -4.13 11.52
N TYR A 68 1.62 -3.72 12.17
CA TYR A 68 2.91 -4.43 12.14
C TYR A 68 2.77 -5.89 12.62
N ASP A 69 2.03 -6.11 13.71
CA ASP A 69 1.85 -7.45 14.29
C ASP A 69 0.88 -8.30 13.47
N LEU A 70 -0.16 -7.67 12.91
CA LEU A 70 -1.17 -8.34 12.09
C LEU A 70 -0.66 -8.68 10.68
N TYR A 71 0.23 -7.85 10.15
CA TYR A 71 0.82 -7.99 8.82
C TYR A 71 2.34 -7.92 8.95
N PRO A 72 3.00 -9.00 9.40
CA PRO A 72 4.41 -8.99 9.82
C PRO A 72 5.41 -8.77 8.67
N THR A 73 4.94 -8.80 7.42
CA THR A 73 5.79 -8.51 6.26
C THR A 73 5.33 -7.25 5.52
N PRO A 74 6.24 -6.48 4.91
CA PRO A 74 5.87 -5.35 4.06
C PRO A 74 4.91 -5.74 2.94
N GLN A 75 5.08 -6.94 2.38
CA GLN A 75 4.22 -7.47 1.32
C GLN A 75 2.80 -7.75 1.81
N SER A 76 2.63 -8.41 2.96
CA SER A 76 1.31 -8.64 3.55
C SER A 76 0.61 -7.33 3.92
N PHE A 77 1.36 -6.36 4.44
CA PHE A 77 0.84 -5.05 4.81
C PHE A 77 0.38 -4.26 3.57
N ARG A 78 1.22 -4.25 2.53
CA ARG A 78 0.89 -3.66 1.24
C ARG A 78 -0.36 -4.27 0.63
N ASP A 79 -0.44 -5.59 0.55
CA ASP A 79 -1.58 -6.29 -0.05
C ASP A 79 -2.87 -5.92 0.72
N TRP A 80 -2.81 -5.88 2.06
CA TRP A 80 -3.93 -5.42 2.89
C TRP A 80 -4.36 -3.97 2.58
N CYS A 81 -3.41 -3.04 2.46
CA CYS A 81 -3.71 -1.65 2.12
C CYS A 81 -4.47 -1.52 0.80
N TYR A 82 -4.04 -2.28 -0.21
CA TYR A 82 -4.69 -2.28 -1.51
C TYR A 82 -6.06 -2.97 -1.50
N GLU A 83 -6.24 -4.04 -0.73
CA GLU A 83 -7.55 -4.65 -0.53
C GLU A 83 -8.53 -3.72 0.19
N LYS A 84 -8.04 -2.92 1.14
CA LYS A 84 -8.85 -1.90 1.81
C LYS A 84 -9.26 -0.78 0.87
N ALA A 85 -8.31 -0.22 0.13
CA ALA A 85 -8.58 0.78 -0.90
C ALA A 85 -9.57 0.31 -1.97
N GLU A 86 -9.52 -0.97 -2.33
CA GLU A 86 -10.45 -1.53 -3.32
C GLU A 86 -11.87 -1.75 -2.76
N LYS A 87 -11.98 -2.13 -1.48
CA LYS A 87 -13.26 -2.33 -0.79
C LYS A 87 -13.93 -1.00 -0.45
N ASP A 88 -13.14 0.00 -0.06
CA ASP A 88 -13.58 1.34 0.32
C ASP A 88 -13.74 2.24 -0.91
N LYS A 89 -14.67 1.88 -1.80
CA LYS A 89 -14.84 2.54 -3.11
C LYS A 89 -15.25 4.01 -3.03
N ASN A 90 -15.82 4.42 -1.91
CA ASN A 90 -16.30 5.79 -1.66
C ASN A 90 -15.39 6.57 -0.72
N ASN A 91 -14.31 5.96 -0.20
CA ASN A 91 -13.47 6.53 0.85
C ASN A 91 -14.22 6.90 2.14
N ASP A 92 -15.34 6.21 2.43
CA ASP A 92 -16.18 6.48 3.61
C ASP A 92 -15.45 6.04 4.90
N ASP A 93 -14.65 4.96 4.82
CA ASP A 93 -13.83 4.44 5.93
C ASP A 93 -12.42 5.05 5.97
N CYS A 94 -12.12 5.96 5.04
CA CYS A 94 -10.84 6.64 4.87
C CYS A 94 -10.86 7.99 5.61
N ASN A 95 -10.94 7.96 6.94
CA ASN A 95 -10.78 9.17 7.76
C ASN A 95 -9.29 9.36 8.15
N GLY A 96 -8.74 10.54 7.85
CA GLY A 96 -7.31 10.85 7.92
C GLY A 96 -6.70 10.79 9.31
N THR A 97 -7.55 10.70 10.33
CA THR A 97 -7.17 10.53 11.73
C THR A 97 -7.37 9.09 12.21
N TRP A 98 -8.24 8.30 11.58
CA TRP A 98 -8.63 6.96 12.04
C TRP A 98 -9.00 6.05 10.87
N GLY A 99 -8.31 4.91 10.74
CA GLY A 99 -8.64 3.90 9.74
C GLY A 99 -7.45 3.47 8.90
N TRP A 100 -7.72 2.67 7.88
CA TRP A 100 -6.68 2.06 7.04
C TRP A 100 -5.83 3.11 6.31
N CYS A 101 -6.39 4.28 6.01
CA CYS A 101 -5.69 5.33 5.27
C CYS A 101 -4.59 6.01 6.08
N GLY A 102 -4.72 6.13 7.41
CA GLY A 102 -3.65 6.62 8.28
C GLY A 102 -2.43 5.69 8.28
N ASP A 103 -2.65 4.39 8.05
CA ASP A 103 -1.59 3.40 7.93
C ASP A 103 -1.04 3.29 6.52
N CYS A 104 -1.89 3.39 5.51
CA CYS A 104 -1.55 3.07 4.13
C CYS A 104 -1.17 4.27 3.27
N LEU A 105 -1.80 5.43 3.46
CA LEU A 105 -1.54 6.63 2.66
C LEU A 105 -0.34 7.38 3.19
N ARG A 106 0.39 8.01 2.28
CA ARG A 106 1.53 8.85 2.62
C ARG A 106 1.34 10.25 2.13
N ASN A 107 1.74 11.19 2.96
CA ASN A 107 1.86 12.57 2.58
C ASN A 107 3.09 12.70 1.66
N ARG A 108 2.93 13.37 0.51
CA ARG A 108 4.02 13.62 -0.46
C ARG A 108 5.20 14.37 0.14
N ASP A 109 5.02 15.09 1.25
CA ASP A 109 6.11 15.75 1.98
C ASP A 109 7.13 14.77 2.57
N TRP A 110 6.74 13.51 2.81
CA TRP A 110 7.69 12.45 3.20
C TRP A 110 8.73 12.16 2.11
N ASP A 111 8.35 12.36 0.85
CA ASP A 111 9.23 12.15 -0.30
C ASP A 111 10.17 13.34 -0.52
N LYS A 112 9.83 14.54 -0.03
CA LYS A 112 10.71 15.73 -0.13
C LYS A 112 11.97 15.58 0.73
N GLY A 113 11.90 14.86 1.84
CA GLY A 113 13.06 14.51 2.66
C GLY A 113 13.90 13.34 2.11
N LEU A 114 13.41 12.64 1.08
CA LEU A 114 14.14 11.57 0.40
C LEU A 114 15.10 12.09 -0.68
N SER A 115 14.89 13.32 -1.18
CA SER A 115 15.70 13.95 -2.23
C SER A 115 17.00 14.62 -1.74
N LEU A 116 17.36 14.47 -0.46
CA LEU A 116 18.56 15.09 0.16
C LEU A 116 19.66 14.06 0.49
N GLY A 117 19.62 12.88 -0.14
CA GLY A 117 20.57 11.79 0.09
C GLY A 117 21.19 11.23 -1.18
N GLU A 118 21.42 12.06 -2.20
CA GLU A 118 22.35 11.78 -3.30
C GLU A 118 23.58 12.69 -3.18
#